data_AF-A0A8T4W3M6-F1
#
_entry.id   AF-A0A8T4W3M6-F1
#
_cell.length_a   1.000
_cell.length_b   1.000
_cell.length_c   1.000
_cell.angle_alpha   90.00
_cell.angle_beta   90.00
_cell.angle_gamma   90.00
#
_symmetry.space_group_name_H-M   'P 1'
#
loop_
_entity.id
_entity.type
_entity.pdbx_description
1 polymer ?
#
loop_
_entity_poly.entity_id
_entity_poly.type
_entity_poly.pdbx_seq_one_letter_code
_entity_poly.pdbx_strand_id
1 'polypeptide(L)'
;MSAVALLSGGIDSPVALYVMARRMDCAALFMDTAPFMEEPLEKIRGLVRQVMQAAETSIPLYVAPFGLTVQQEIRRRVTPRFRCLLCKRLMYRVAERLAAGRDVDVLVTGENLGQVASQTLSNLVALDDAVSVPVVRPLIGLDKQEIIMIAKRIGTYEHSIAGGASCSLVPSRPATMSRLAVVRDEEAKLDVPGLVDTAMEQLSQEKL
;
A
#
# COMPACT_ATOMS: atom_id res chain seq x y z
N MET A 1 12.14 -15.73 7.30
CA MET A 1 10.86 -15.03 7.41
C MET A 1 10.99 -13.75 6.63
N SER A 2 10.22 -13.60 5.56
CA SER A 2 10.30 -12.43 4.67
C SER A 2 8.91 -11.83 4.44
N ALA A 3 8.87 -10.54 4.12
CA ALA A 3 7.64 -9.77 3.92
C ALA A 3 7.72 -8.88 2.67
N VAL A 4 6.58 -8.66 2.03
CA VAL A 4 6.40 -7.56 1.06
C VAL A 4 5.64 -6.43 1.77
N ALA A 5 6.32 -5.30 1.94
CA ALA A 5 5.76 -4.11 2.58
C ALA A 5 5.25 -3.12 1.53
N LEU A 6 3.96 -2.81 1.58
CA LEU A 6 3.35 -1.81 0.71
C LEU A 6 3.79 -0.41 1.18
N LEU A 7 4.59 0.25 0.35
CA LEU A 7 5.14 1.57 0.59
C LEU A 7 4.36 2.63 -0.21
N SER A 8 4.13 3.78 0.42
CA SER A 8 3.55 4.97 -0.21
C SER A 8 4.40 6.20 0.14
N GLY A 9 4.15 7.33 -0.52
CA GLY A 9 4.78 8.61 -0.19
C GLY A 9 4.33 9.24 1.14
N GLY A 10 3.43 8.58 1.88
CA GLY A 10 2.89 9.07 3.14
C GLY A 10 3.82 8.85 4.34
N ILE A 11 3.32 9.21 5.52
CA ILE A 11 4.04 9.09 6.81
C ILE A 11 4.03 7.65 7.33
N ASP A 12 2.93 6.94 7.14
CA ASP A 12 2.62 5.74 7.93
C ASP A 12 3.32 4.49 7.39
N SER A 13 3.37 4.31 6.07
CA SER A 13 3.96 3.11 5.45
C SER A 13 5.49 2.99 5.64
N PRO A 14 6.31 4.06 5.60
CA PRO A 14 7.73 3.97 5.99
C PRO A 14 7.92 3.57 7.46
N VAL A 15 7.05 4.04 8.35
CA VAL A 15 7.10 3.68 9.78
C VAL A 15 6.77 2.20 9.98
N ALA A 16 5.75 1.67 9.29
CA ALA A 16 5.43 0.25 9.33
C ALA A 16 6.57 -0.62 8.78
N LEU A 17 7.17 -0.21 7.65
CA LEU A 17 8.34 -0.87 7.09
C LEU A 17 9.49 -0.89 8.10
N TYR A 18 9.80 0.25 8.74
CA TYR A 18 10.85 0.32 9.77
C TYR A 18 10.59 -0.63 10.95
N VAL A 19 9.35 -0.70 11.46
CA VAL A 19 9.01 -1.58 12.58
C VAL A 19 9.26 -3.05 12.21
N MET A 20 8.90 -3.45 11.00
CA MET A 20 9.05 -4.84 10.55
C MET A 20 10.46 -5.20 10.08
N ALA A 21 11.16 -4.29 9.41
CA ALA A 21 12.52 -4.49 8.93
C ALA A 21 13.53 -4.79 10.06
N ARG A 22 13.21 -4.39 11.30
CA ARG A 22 13.98 -4.71 12.51
C ARG A 22 13.75 -6.13 13.05
N ARG A 23 12.78 -6.85 12.50
CA ARG A 23 12.33 -8.17 12.98
C ARG A 23 12.38 -9.25 11.89
N MET A 24 12.37 -8.86 10.62
CA MET A 24 12.37 -9.77 9.49
C MET A 24 12.84 -9.09 8.19
N ASP A 25 13.21 -9.90 7.21
CA ASP A 25 13.59 -9.39 5.88
C ASP A 25 12.37 -8.79 5.19
N CYS A 26 12.52 -7.57 4.67
CA CYS A 26 11.43 -6.87 3.99
C CYS A 26 11.85 -6.47 2.59
N ALA A 27 10.95 -6.64 1.61
CA ALA A 27 11.00 -5.96 0.33
C ALA A 27 9.95 -4.84 0.32
N ALA A 28 10.34 -3.63 -0.09
CA ALA A 28 9.39 -2.54 -0.27
C ALA A 28 8.76 -2.62 -1.67
N LEU A 29 7.44 -2.48 -1.75
CA LEU A 29 6.69 -2.37 -3.00
C LEU A 29 6.01 -1.00 -3.03
N PHE A 30 6.42 -0.15 -3.96
CA PHE A 30 5.74 1.08 -4.30
C PHE A 30 4.87 0.87 -5.54
N MET A 31 3.63 1.33 -5.50
CA MET A 31 2.71 1.27 -6.64
C MET A 31 2.51 2.68 -7.17
N ASP A 32 2.99 2.92 -8.39
CA ASP A 32 2.91 4.22 -9.04
C ASP A 32 1.47 4.50 -9.51
N THR A 33 0.84 5.49 -8.88
CA THR A 33 -0.55 5.87 -9.11
C THR A 33 -0.71 7.04 -10.08
N ALA A 34 0.34 7.47 -10.78
CA ALA A 34 0.21 8.50 -11.81
C ALA A 34 -0.75 8.05 -12.94
N PRO A 35 -1.63 8.93 -13.46
CA PRO A 35 -1.74 10.37 -13.17
C PRO A 35 -2.74 10.70 -12.04
N PHE A 36 -3.27 9.72 -11.31
CA PHE A 36 -4.30 9.98 -10.29
C PHE A 36 -3.74 10.61 -9.03
N MET A 37 -2.51 10.26 -8.68
CA MET A 37 -1.67 10.89 -7.66
C MET A 37 -0.23 10.75 -8.13
N GLU A 38 0.45 11.88 -8.29
CA GLU A 38 1.88 11.91 -8.61
C GLU A 38 2.70 11.91 -7.32
N GLU A 39 3.60 10.95 -7.23
CA GLU A 39 4.57 10.83 -6.14
C GLU A 39 5.95 10.63 -6.77
N PRO A 40 6.87 11.61 -6.65
CA PRO A 40 8.18 11.51 -7.27
C PRO A 40 8.93 10.27 -6.78
N LEU A 41 9.45 9.45 -7.70
CA LEU A 41 10.18 8.23 -7.33
C LEU A 41 11.36 8.51 -6.41
N GLU A 42 12.02 9.66 -6.55
CA GLU A 42 13.13 10.04 -5.66
C GLU A 42 12.70 10.25 -4.20
N LYS A 43 11.45 10.71 -3.97
CA LYS A 43 10.87 10.77 -2.62
C LYS A 43 10.76 9.37 -2.03
N ILE A 44 10.27 8.41 -2.81
CA ILE A 44 10.14 7.01 -2.40
C ILE A 44 11.50 6.38 -2.11
N ARG A 45 12.50 6.58 -2.99
CA ARG A 45 13.88 6.13 -2.75
C ARG A 45 14.45 6.73 -1.47
N GLY A 46 14.26 8.02 -1.24
CA GLY A 46 14.64 8.70 0.00
C GLY A 46 14.02 8.06 1.24
N LEU A 47 12.73 7.76 1.21
CA LEU A 47 12.04 7.08 2.31
C LEU A 47 12.65 5.71 2.60
N VAL A 48 12.92 4.89 1.58
CA VAL A 48 13.54 3.57 1.80
C VAL A 48 14.95 3.70 2.36
N ARG A 49 15.77 4.63 1.84
CA ARG A 49 17.13 4.89 2.36
C ARG A 49 17.13 5.26 3.85
N GLN A 50 16.22 6.15 4.26
CA GLN A 50 16.08 6.52 5.67
C GLN A 50 15.70 5.32 6.53
N VAL A 51 14.77 4.48 6.05
CA VAL A 51 14.39 3.26 6.78
C VAL A 51 15.54 2.25 6.86
N MET A 52 16.27 2.02 5.76
CA MET A 52 17.46 1.15 5.74
C MET A 52 18.52 1.63 6.75
N GLN A 53 18.80 2.93 6.77
CA GLN A 53 19.75 3.52 7.72
C GLN A 53 19.27 3.35 9.17
N ALA A 54 18.00 3.66 9.46
CA ALA A 54 17.47 3.59 10.82
C ALA A 54 17.30 2.14 11.34
N ALA A 55 17.02 1.19 10.45
CA ALA A 55 16.85 -0.23 10.78
C ALA A 55 18.14 -1.05 10.64
N GLU A 56 19.23 -0.45 10.16
CA GLU A 56 20.53 -1.08 9.91
C GLU A 56 20.43 -2.35 9.04
N THR A 57 19.63 -2.28 7.96
CA THR A 57 19.38 -3.41 7.06
C THR A 57 19.24 -2.98 5.60
N SER A 58 19.31 -3.94 4.69
CA SER A 58 19.08 -3.72 3.26
C SER A 58 17.65 -4.06 2.89
N ILE A 59 16.99 -3.19 2.13
CA ILE A 59 15.60 -3.34 1.71
C ILE A 59 15.54 -3.13 0.20
N PRO A 60 15.28 -4.16 -0.63
CA PRO A 60 15.05 -3.96 -2.05
C PRO A 60 13.74 -3.18 -2.26
N LEU A 61 13.77 -2.20 -3.17
CA LEU A 61 12.59 -1.45 -3.60
C LEU A 61 12.13 -1.95 -4.97
N TYR A 62 10.86 -2.34 -5.04
CA TYR A 62 10.15 -2.67 -6.26
C TYR A 62 9.13 -1.59 -6.59
N VAL A 63 8.95 -1.33 -7.88
CA VAL A 63 7.98 -0.36 -8.39
C VAL A 63 7.08 -1.06 -9.40
N ALA A 64 5.77 -0.95 -9.20
CA ALA A 64 4.76 -1.47 -10.13
C ALA A 64 3.86 -0.33 -10.64
N PRO A 65 3.57 -0.26 -11.95
CA PRO A 65 2.60 0.70 -12.47
C PRO A 65 1.19 0.31 -12.02
N PHE A 66 0.44 1.29 -11.49
CA PHE A 66 -0.89 1.06 -10.92
C PHE A 66 -1.94 2.06 -11.40
N GLY A 67 -1.54 3.30 -11.71
CA GLY A 67 -2.47 4.35 -12.11
C GLY A 67 -3.16 4.06 -13.45
N LEU A 68 -2.40 4.13 -14.55
CA LEU A 68 -2.94 3.93 -15.91
C LEU A 68 -3.49 2.53 -16.17
N THR A 69 -3.06 1.53 -15.40
CA THR A 69 -3.49 0.15 -15.52
C THR A 69 -4.73 -0.10 -14.66
N VAL A 70 -4.56 -0.11 -13.34
CA VAL A 70 -5.56 -0.57 -12.38
C VAL A 70 -6.56 0.53 -12.03
N GLN A 71 -6.08 1.71 -11.66
CA GLN A 71 -6.94 2.80 -11.22
C GLN A 71 -7.84 3.35 -12.33
N GLN A 72 -7.38 3.30 -13.58
CA GLN A 72 -8.19 3.69 -14.73
C GLN A 72 -9.42 2.79 -14.90
N GLU A 73 -9.27 1.48 -14.76
CA GLU A 73 -10.42 0.56 -14.83
C GLU A 73 -11.33 0.68 -13.60
N ILE A 74 -10.75 0.89 -12.40
CA ILE A 74 -11.53 1.20 -11.20
C ILE A 74 -12.38 2.46 -11.40
N ARG A 75 -11.81 3.53 -11.98
CA ARG A 75 -12.54 4.76 -12.27
C ARG A 75 -13.74 4.52 -13.18
N ARG A 76 -13.56 3.67 -14.20
CA ARG A 76 -14.57 3.38 -15.24
C ARG A 76 -15.69 2.46 -14.76
N ARG A 77 -15.36 1.42 -13.99
CA ARG A 77 -16.29 0.31 -13.73
C ARG A 77 -16.83 0.24 -12.31
N VAL A 78 -16.10 0.78 -11.33
CA VAL A 78 -16.44 0.65 -9.91
C VAL A 78 -17.26 1.85 -9.44
N THR A 79 -18.29 1.57 -8.66
CA THR A 79 -19.12 2.60 -8.02
C THR A 79 -18.25 3.51 -7.15
N PRO A 80 -18.35 4.85 -7.26
CA PRO A 80 -17.38 5.78 -6.66
C PRO A 80 -17.04 5.53 -5.19
N ARG A 81 -18.04 5.24 -4.35
CA ARG A 81 -17.84 5.03 -2.90
C ARG A 81 -16.91 3.86 -2.55
N PHE A 82 -16.73 2.90 -3.44
CA PHE A 82 -15.89 1.71 -3.20
C PHE A 82 -14.49 1.81 -3.82
N ARG A 83 -14.21 2.83 -4.64
CA ARG A 83 -12.94 2.94 -5.39
C ARG A 83 -11.69 2.80 -4.52
N CYS A 84 -11.61 3.49 -3.38
CA CYS A 84 -10.45 3.38 -2.49
C CYS A 84 -10.28 1.96 -1.91
N LEU A 85 -11.39 1.27 -1.64
CA LEU A 85 -11.36 -0.10 -1.12
C LEU A 85 -10.87 -1.08 -2.20
N LEU A 86 -11.39 -0.96 -3.42
CA LEU A 86 -10.96 -1.81 -4.55
C LEU A 86 -9.51 -1.51 -4.97
N CYS A 87 -9.06 -0.25 -4.90
CA CYS A 87 -7.65 0.09 -5.10
C CYS A 87 -6.78 -0.71 -4.12
N LYS A 88 -7.10 -0.68 -2.83
CA LYS A 88 -6.33 -1.41 -1.81
C LYS A 88 -6.40 -2.93 -1.98
N ARG A 89 -7.55 -3.49 -2.33
CA ARG A 89 -7.68 -4.93 -2.62
C ARG A 89 -6.77 -5.35 -3.78
N LEU A 90 -6.70 -4.57 -4.86
CA LEU A 90 -5.79 -4.87 -5.97
C LEU A 90 -4.33 -4.61 -5.63
N MET A 91 -4.03 -3.59 -4.82
CA MET A 91 -2.69 -3.38 -4.27
C MET A 91 -2.21 -4.60 -3.46
N TYR A 92 -3.09 -5.19 -2.65
CA TYR A 92 -2.78 -6.41 -1.90
C TYR A 92 -2.53 -7.60 -2.83
N ARG A 93 -3.34 -7.79 -3.87
CA ARG A 93 -3.16 -8.89 -4.83
C ARG A 93 -1.85 -8.76 -5.62
N VAL A 94 -1.47 -7.56 -6.04
CA VAL A 94 -0.17 -7.31 -6.67
C VAL A 94 0.97 -7.63 -5.69
N ALA A 95 0.85 -7.21 -4.43
CA ALA A 95 1.83 -7.52 -3.40
C ALA A 95 1.93 -9.02 -3.09
N GLU A 96 0.81 -9.75 -3.04
CA GLU A 96 0.77 -11.21 -2.87
C GLU A 96 1.41 -11.92 -4.07
N ARG A 97 1.19 -11.42 -5.29
CA ARG A 97 1.82 -11.99 -6.49
C ARG A 97 3.33 -11.81 -6.49
N LEU A 98 3.82 -10.66 -6.01
CA LEU A 98 5.25 -10.44 -5.76
C LEU A 98 5.78 -11.33 -4.63
N ALA A 99 5.02 -11.50 -3.55
CA ALA A 99 5.37 -12.35 -2.42
C ALA A 99 5.54 -13.83 -2.83
N ALA A 100 4.62 -14.35 -3.65
CA ALA A 100 4.65 -15.73 -4.15
C ALA A 100 5.91 -16.04 -4.99
N GLY A 101 6.46 -15.05 -5.69
CA GLY A 101 7.72 -15.22 -6.44
C GLY A 101 8.98 -15.23 -5.56
N ARG A 102 8.85 -15.07 -4.24
CA ARG A 102 9.95 -14.87 -3.29
C ARG A 102 9.86 -15.74 -2.04
N ASP A 103 8.94 -16.71 -2.02
CA ASP A 103 8.61 -17.54 -0.83
C ASP A 103 8.40 -16.67 0.43
N VAL A 104 7.70 -15.55 0.25
CA VAL A 104 7.38 -14.59 1.33
C VAL A 104 6.17 -15.04 2.13
N ASP A 105 6.24 -14.84 3.44
CA ASP A 105 5.25 -15.35 4.39
C ASP A 105 4.04 -14.43 4.56
N VAL A 106 4.23 -13.10 4.43
CA VAL A 106 3.22 -12.09 4.81
C VAL A 106 3.32 -10.79 4.01
N LEU A 107 2.23 -10.02 4.01
CA LEU A 107 2.22 -8.63 3.57
C LEU A 107 2.33 -7.68 4.78
N VAL A 108 2.94 -6.52 4.59
CA VAL A 108 3.03 -5.46 5.61
C VAL A 108 2.40 -4.19 5.09
N THR A 109 1.59 -3.51 5.92
CA THR A 109 1.00 -2.22 5.56
C THR A 109 1.10 -1.20 6.70
N GLY A 110 1.10 0.08 6.35
CA GLY A 110 1.01 1.20 7.31
C GLY A 110 -0.41 1.55 7.73
N GLU A 111 -1.34 0.60 7.72
CA GLU A 111 -2.73 0.88 8.11
C GLU A 111 -2.89 0.99 9.62
N ASN A 112 -3.66 1.99 10.06
CA ASN A 112 -4.07 2.19 11.43
C ASN A 112 -5.60 2.34 11.55
N LEU A 113 -6.16 1.96 12.70
CA LEU A 113 -7.60 1.78 12.82
C LEU A 113 -8.33 3.14 12.86
N GLY A 114 -9.31 3.33 11.97
CA GLY A 114 -10.20 4.48 12.00
C GLY A 114 -9.64 5.81 11.48
N GLN A 115 -8.40 5.85 10.97
CA GLN A 115 -7.82 7.08 10.43
C GLN A 115 -8.45 7.51 9.09
N VAL A 116 -8.67 6.57 8.17
CA VAL A 116 -9.41 6.82 6.92
C VAL A 116 -10.56 5.85 6.75
N ALA A 117 -11.53 6.21 5.90
CA ALA A 117 -12.74 5.41 5.67
C ALA A 117 -12.46 3.94 5.30
N SER A 118 -11.36 3.67 4.59
CA SER A 118 -10.96 2.31 4.21
C SER A 118 -10.37 1.47 5.34
N GLN A 119 -10.15 2.03 6.54
CA GLN A 119 -9.53 1.38 7.70
C GLN A 119 -10.51 1.22 8.87
N THR A 120 -11.80 1.08 8.59
CA THR A 120 -12.77 0.59 9.58
C THR A 120 -12.68 -0.93 9.68
N LEU A 121 -13.08 -1.51 10.81
CA LEU A 121 -13.04 -2.98 11.00
C LEU A 121 -13.70 -3.74 9.85
N SER A 122 -14.90 -3.32 9.43
CA SER A 122 -15.60 -3.96 8.30
C SER A 122 -14.84 -3.87 6.97
N ASN A 123 -14.11 -2.78 6.74
CA ASN A 123 -13.32 -2.63 5.53
C ASN A 123 -11.99 -3.39 5.63
N LEU A 124 -11.38 -3.51 6.81
CA LEU A 124 -10.20 -4.37 7.01
C LEU A 124 -10.53 -5.83 6.71
N VAL A 125 -11.68 -6.33 7.18
CA VAL A 125 -12.17 -7.67 6.81
C VAL A 125 -12.33 -7.80 5.29
N ALA A 126 -12.85 -6.77 4.63
CA ALA A 126 -12.95 -6.73 3.18
C ALA A 126 -11.61 -6.55 2.46
N LEU A 127 -10.54 -6.10 3.11
CA LEU A 127 -9.21 -6.04 2.53
C LEU A 127 -8.50 -7.40 2.67
N ASP A 128 -8.58 -7.99 3.85
CA ASP A 128 -7.97 -9.28 4.16
C ASP A 128 -8.53 -10.40 3.27
N ASP A 129 -9.83 -10.37 2.95
CA ASP A 129 -10.46 -11.29 2.01
C ASP A 129 -9.86 -11.28 0.59
N ALA A 130 -9.13 -10.23 0.20
CA ALA A 130 -8.56 -10.13 -1.13
C ALA A 130 -7.32 -11.04 -1.34
N VAL A 131 -6.72 -11.54 -0.27
CA VAL A 131 -5.47 -12.32 -0.32
C VAL A 131 -5.52 -13.53 0.61
N SER A 132 -4.67 -14.50 0.36
CA SER A 132 -4.53 -15.73 1.14
C SER A 132 -3.43 -15.65 2.20
N VAL A 133 -2.43 -14.80 1.99
CA VAL A 133 -1.34 -14.56 2.95
C VAL A 133 -1.75 -13.59 4.07
N PRO A 134 -1.23 -13.74 5.30
CA PRO A 134 -1.51 -12.80 6.38
C PRO A 134 -1.07 -11.36 6.06
N VAL A 135 -1.87 -10.39 6.46
CA VAL A 135 -1.56 -8.96 6.35
C VAL A 135 -1.24 -8.38 7.73
N VAL A 136 0.04 -8.10 7.95
CA VAL A 136 0.56 -7.51 9.19
C VAL A 136 0.39 -5.99 9.17
N ARG A 137 -0.18 -5.44 10.23
CA ARG A 137 -0.48 -4.00 10.40
C ARG A 137 0.18 -3.48 11.68
N PRO A 138 1.49 -3.17 11.66
CA PRO A 138 2.24 -2.82 12.87
C PRO A 138 1.71 -1.58 13.58
N LEU A 139 0.98 -0.73 12.87
CA LEU A 139 0.48 0.55 13.36
C LEU A 139 -1.01 0.50 13.74
N ILE A 140 -1.65 -0.68 13.74
CA ILE A 140 -3.11 -0.80 13.84
C ILE A 140 -3.71 -0.10 15.07
N GLY A 141 -2.99 -0.12 16.19
CA GLY A 141 -3.40 0.48 17.46
C GLY A 141 -2.71 1.80 17.82
N LEU A 142 -1.88 2.37 16.94
CA LEU A 142 -1.19 3.63 17.20
C LEU A 142 -2.01 4.82 16.68
N ASP A 143 -1.98 5.91 17.44
CA ASP A 143 -2.53 7.18 16.98
C ASP A 143 -1.58 7.91 16.01
N LYS A 144 -2.09 8.99 15.40
CA LYS A 144 -1.32 9.72 14.39
C LYS A 144 -0.07 10.40 14.95
N GLN A 145 -0.13 10.92 16.17
CA GLN A 145 0.99 11.61 16.79
C GLN A 145 2.11 10.63 17.15
N GLU A 146 1.76 9.45 17.64
CA GLU A 146 2.71 8.37 17.87
C GLU A 146 3.47 7.98 16.59
N ILE A 147 2.74 7.81 15.48
CA ILE A 147 3.35 7.51 14.18
C ILE A 147 4.26 8.66 13.71
N ILE A 148 3.83 9.92 13.85
CA ILE A 148 4.64 11.09 13.50
C ILE A 148 5.92 11.17 14.34
N MET A 149 5.84 10.88 15.64
CA MET A 149 7.02 10.86 16.52
C MET A 149 8.03 9.81 16.06
N ILE A 150 7.56 8.63 15.66
CA ILE A 150 8.44 7.60 15.10
C ILE A 150 9.03 8.07 13.77
N ALA A 151 8.22 8.60 12.85
CA ALA A 151 8.66 9.09 11.55
C ALA A 151 9.75 10.17 11.67
N LYS A 152 9.63 11.09 12.64
CA LYS A 152 10.65 12.09 12.94
C LYS A 152 11.93 11.45 13.47
N ARG A 153 11.80 10.50 14.40
CA ARG A 153 12.94 9.78 14.98
C ARG A 153 13.74 9.01 13.93
N ILE A 154 13.09 8.44 12.93
CA ILE A 154 13.74 7.65 11.86
C ILE A 154 14.06 8.46 10.60
N GLY A 155 13.85 9.79 10.63
CA GLY A 155 14.19 10.68 9.51
C GLY A 155 13.26 10.61 8.29
N THR A 156 12.15 9.86 8.34
CA THR A 156 11.22 9.74 7.20
C THR A 156 10.22 10.89 7.11
N TYR A 157 9.96 11.59 8.22
CA TYR A 157 8.89 12.60 8.30
C TYR A 157 9.02 13.72 7.25
N GLU A 158 10.19 14.35 7.15
CA GLU A 158 10.41 15.46 6.21
C GLU A 158 10.25 15.02 4.75
N HIS A 159 10.72 13.82 4.42
CA HIS A 159 10.52 13.24 3.09
C HIS A 159 9.03 12.94 2.83
N SER A 160 8.30 12.41 3.80
CA SER A 160 6.88 12.08 3.64
C SER A 160 5.99 13.30 3.39
N ILE A 161 6.31 14.46 3.98
CA ILE A 161 5.53 15.69 3.81
C ILE A 161 5.98 16.53 2.61
N ALA A 162 7.14 16.22 2.02
CA ALA A 162 7.70 16.94 0.87
C ALA A 162 6.89 16.67 -0.41
N GLY A 163 5.82 17.45 -0.60
CA GLY A 163 4.96 17.36 -1.77
C GLY A 163 4.09 16.10 -1.81
N GLY A 164 3.05 16.15 -2.62
CA GLY A 164 2.10 15.06 -2.80
C GLY A 164 0.69 15.60 -3.02
N ALA A 165 0.08 15.25 -4.15
CA ALA A 165 -1.32 15.57 -4.42
C ALA A 165 -2.24 14.53 -3.75
N SER A 166 -3.45 14.93 -3.36
CA SER A 166 -4.46 13.95 -2.99
C SER A 166 -4.87 13.15 -4.24
N CYS A 167 -5.14 11.85 -4.07
CA CYS A 167 -5.55 11.00 -5.19
C CYS A 167 -6.92 11.46 -5.71
N SER A 168 -7.00 11.76 -7.00
CA SER A 168 -8.22 12.25 -7.65
C SER A 168 -9.36 11.23 -7.70
N LEU A 169 -9.12 9.97 -7.35
CA LEU A 169 -10.15 8.93 -7.23
C LEU A 169 -10.81 8.85 -5.85
N VAL A 170 -10.31 9.60 -4.87
CA VAL A 170 -10.93 9.66 -3.54
C VAL A 170 -12.37 10.18 -3.70
N PRO A 171 -13.39 9.38 -3.36
CA PRO A 171 -14.78 9.80 -3.53
C PRO A 171 -15.18 10.80 -2.44
N SER A 172 -16.18 11.64 -2.73
CA SER A 172 -16.75 12.57 -1.74
C SER A 172 -17.45 11.87 -0.57
N ARG A 173 -17.97 10.65 -0.80
CA ARG A 173 -18.64 9.81 0.20
C ARG A 173 -18.08 8.39 0.14
N PRO A 174 -16.89 8.14 0.72
CA PRO A 174 -16.30 6.80 0.74
C PRO A 174 -17.14 5.86 1.60
N ALA A 175 -17.14 4.57 1.25
CA ALA A 175 -17.77 3.54 2.06
C ALA A 175 -16.99 3.36 3.38
N THR A 176 -17.58 3.74 4.50
CA THR A 176 -17.02 3.53 5.85
C THR A 176 -17.47 2.20 6.47
N MET A 177 -18.56 1.63 5.97
CA MET A 177 -19.00 0.27 6.27
C MET A 177 -19.36 -0.43 4.97
N SER A 178 -18.70 -1.55 4.71
CA SER A 178 -18.91 -2.35 3.50
C SER A 178 -19.24 -3.78 3.90
N ARG A 179 -20.27 -4.34 3.26
CA ARG A 179 -20.55 -5.77 3.35
C ARG A 179 -19.67 -6.49 2.34
N LEU A 180 -18.99 -7.54 2.78
CA LEU A 180 -18.04 -8.26 1.94
C LEU A 180 -18.61 -8.69 0.59
N ALA A 181 -19.84 -9.22 0.59
CA ALA A 181 -20.54 -9.62 -0.64
C ALA A 181 -20.63 -8.47 -1.66
N VAL A 182 -21.00 -7.26 -1.23
CA VAL A 182 -21.10 -6.09 -2.11
C VAL A 182 -19.73 -5.67 -2.65
N VAL A 183 -18.67 -5.81 -1.85
CA VAL A 183 -17.30 -5.52 -2.29
C VAL A 183 -16.85 -6.51 -3.37
N ARG A 184 -17.20 -7.79 -3.21
CA ARG A 184 -16.95 -8.82 -4.24
C ARG A 184 -17.75 -8.57 -5.51
N ASP A 185 -19.01 -8.15 -5.41
CA ASP A 185 -19.83 -7.81 -6.58
C ASP A 185 -19.25 -6.60 -7.35
N GLU A 186 -18.70 -5.60 -6.64
CA GLU A 186 -17.99 -4.49 -7.26
C GLU A 186 -16.66 -4.91 -7.88
N GLU A 187 -15.92 -5.81 -7.22
CA GLU A 187 -14.66 -6.37 -7.72
C GLU A 187 -14.88 -7.20 -8.99
N ALA A 188 -15.98 -7.96 -9.09
CA ALA A 188 -16.33 -8.80 -10.24
C ALA A 188 -16.55 -8.02 -11.55
N LYS A 189 -16.67 -6.69 -11.48
CA LYS A 189 -16.73 -5.82 -12.67
C LYS A 189 -15.37 -5.62 -13.33
N LEU A 190 -14.29 -5.99 -12.64
CA LEU A 190 -12.90 -5.82 -13.06
C LEU A 190 -12.33 -7.16 -13.52
N ASP A 191 -11.46 -7.11 -14.54
CA ASP A 191 -10.60 -8.24 -14.89
C ASP A 191 -9.41 -8.27 -13.92
N VAL A 192 -9.66 -8.75 -12.70
CA VAL A 192 -8.64 -8.76 -11.64
C VAL A 192 -7.37 -9.51 -12.03
N PRO A 193 -7.43 -10.73 -12.59
CA PRO A 193 -6.23 -11.44 -13.02
C PRO A 193 -5.43 -10.64 -14.05
N GLY A 194 -6.06 -10.17 -15.13
CA GLY A 194 -5.36 -9.41 -16.18
C GLY A 194 -4.74 -8.10 -15.67
N LEU A 195 -5.42 -7.42 -14.74
CA LEU A 195 -4.90 -6.19 -14.12
C LEU A 195 -3.67 -6.45 -13.23
N VAL A 196 -3.70 -7.53 -12.45
CA VAL A 196 -2.55 -7.93 -11.62
C VAL A 196 -1.38 -8.36 -12.49
N ASP A 197 -1.62 -9.17 -13.52
CA ASP A 197 -0.58 -9.63 -14.44
C ASP A 197 0.08 -8.46 -15.15
N THR A 198 -0.70 -7.49 -15.65
CA THR A 198 -0.16 -6.27 -16.29
C THR A 198 0.77 -5.49 -15.35
N ALA A 199 0.40 -5.34 -14.06
CA ALA A 199 1.23 -4.64 -13.09
C ALA A 199 2.52 -5.41 -12.77
N MET A 200 2.47 -6.75 -12.78
CA MET A 200 3.62 -7.61 -12.52
C MET A 200 4.59 -7.71 -13.70
N GLU A 201 4.09 -7.74 -14.94
CA GLU A 201 4.93 -7.76 -16.15
C GLU A 201 5.82 -6.52 -16.28
N GLN A 202 5.34 -5.38 -15.75
CA GLN A 202 6.05 -4.09 -15.78
C GLN A 202 6.74 -3.76 -14.46
N LEU A 203 6.81 -4.72 -13.53
CA LEU A 203 7.49 -4.54 -12.25
C LEU A 203 8.99 -4.29 -12.47
N SER A 204 9.52 -3.21 -11.89
CA SER A 204 10.96 -2.94 -11.87
C SER A 204 11.52 -3.04 -10.45
N GLN A 205 12.81 -3.36 -10.35
CA GLN A 205 13.57 -3.22 -9.11
C GLN A 205 14.47 -1.99 -9.21
N GLU A 206 14.39 -1.12 -8.21
CA GLU A 206 15.15 0.11 -8.13
C GLU A 206 16.54 -0.12 -7.50
N LYS A 207 17.51 0.71 -7.91
CA LYS A 207 18.81 0.83 -7.24
C LYS A 207 18.72 1.94 -6.19
N LEU A 208 19.00 1.60 -4.93
CA LEU A 208 18.95 2.51 -3.79
C LEU A 208 20.32 3.06 -3.44
#